data_AF-A0A6C0QSG3-F1
#
_entry.id   AF-A0A6C0QSG3-F1
#
_cell.length_a   1.000
_cell.length_b   1.000
_cell.length_c   1.000
_cell.angle_alpha   90.00
_cell.angle_beta   90.00
_cell.angle_gamma   90.00
#
_symmetry.space_group_name_H-M   'P 1'
#
loop_
_entity.id
_entity.type
_entity.pdbx_description
1 polymer ?
#
loop_
_entity_poly.entity_id
_entity_poly.type
_entity_poly.pdbx_seq_one_letter_code
_entity_poly.pdbx_strand_id
1 'polypeptide(L)'
;MRQRSDKARRKKIVGRTLLAVVCLLIGIGIYSLFSSVVLSVDAKEHHETPASFPAYEVVNMNKNSPIEYGGVKRKIVYLTFDDGPSPYQGEFLDVLKQNNVKATFFMVGQNMTPEREANMKRVVEEGHYAGLHSFTHDYKRLYKSGGSANFIEENKKTAALIKKITGSDPHLIRAPYGSAPQIGEAFRGDIANAGFKLWDWTIDSEDWKYLDQPARIMNNVIPNLHRDVEVILFHEKKTTLDILPQIIHDIRAKGYEFEAYNEKEHFPLNFHHDNRL
;
A
#
# COMPACT_ATOMS: atom_id res chain seq x y z
N MET A 1 -20.99 72.20 -45.49
CA MET A 1 -20.43 70.83 -45.45
C MET A 1 -20.27 70.20 -44.05
N ARG A 2 -20.65 70.86 -42.93
CA ARG A 2 -20.48 70.31 -41.57
C ARG A 2 -21.66 69.48 -41.01
N GLN A 3 -22.89 69.68 -41.48
CA GLN A 3 -24.08 68.95 -40.97
C GLN A 3 -24.19 67.47 -41.38
N ARG A 4 -23.54 67.04 -42.49
CA ARG A 4 -23.58 65.63 -42.93
C ARG A 4 -22.66 64.71 -42.11
N SER A 5 -21.63 65.27 -41.46
CA SER A 5 -20.63 64.53 -40.68
C SER A 5 -21.17 64.04 -39.33
N ASP A 6 -21.89 64.90 -38.61
CA ASP A 6 -22.44 64.55 -37.28
C ASP A 6 -23.55 63.50 -37.35
N LYS A 7 -24.35 63.49 -38.43
CA LYS A 7 -25.42 62.50 -38.63
C LYS A 7 -24.85 61.10 -38.87
N ALA A 8 -23.72 61.00 -39.57
CA ALA A 8 -23.02 59.73 -39.79
C ALA A 8 -22.33 59.21 -38.51
N ARG A 9 -21.75 60.12 -37.71
CA ARG A 9 -21.14 59.78 -36.42
C ARG A 9 -22.17 59.33 -35.38
N ARG A 10 -23.33 60.00 -35.30
CA ARG A 10 -24.46 59.59 -34.44
C ARG A 10 -25.02 58.22 -34.85
N LYS A 11 -25.19 57.95 -36.15
CA LYS A 11 -25.64 56.62 -36.63
C LYS A 11 -24.66 55.51 -36.26
N LYS A 12 -23.34 55.75 -36.35
CA LYS A 12 -22.32 54.78 -35.94
C LYS A 12 -22.30 54.53 -34.44
N ILE A 13 -22.48 55.58 -33.62
CA ILE A 13 -22.55 55.43 -32.15
C ILE A 13 -23.82 54.68 -31.77
N VAL A 14 -24.99 55.09 -32.26
CA VAL A 14 -26.26 54.39 -32.01
C VAL A 14 -26.20 52.93 -32.46
N GLY A 15 -25.60 52.63 -33.62
CA GLY A 15 -25.41 51.24 -34.08
C GLY A 15 -24.50 50.42 -33.18
N ARG A 16 -23.42 50.99 -32.64
CA ARG A 16 -22.52 50.31 -31.71
C ARG A 16 -23.15 50.08 -30.33
N THR A 17 -23.92 51.05 -29.84
CA THR A 17 -24.66 50.90 -28.57
C THR A 17 -25.79 49.87 -28.73
N LEU A 18 -26.50 49.86 -29.86
CA LEU A 18 -27.54 48.87 -30.14
C LEU A 18 -26.95 47.46 -30.25
N LEU A 19 -25.79 47.31 -30.92
CA LEU A 19 -25.08 46.03 -31.01
C LEU A 19 -24.60 45.54 -29.64
N ALA A 20 -24.09 46.43 -28.78
CA ALA A 20 -23.67 46.07 -27.43
C ALA A 20 -24.86 45.63 -26.54
N VAL A 21 -26.01 46.30 -26.64
CA VAL A 21 -27.23 45.90 -25.93
C VAL A 21 -27.75 44.57 -26.45
N VAL A 22 -27.73 44.32 -27.77
CA VAL A 22 -28.11 43.02 -28.35
C VAL A 22 -27.17 41.91 -27.88
N CYS A 23 -25.85 42.13 -27.85
CA CYS A 23 -24.90 41.14 -27.32
C CYS A 23 -25.12 40.86 -25.83
N LEU A 24 -25.43 41.88 -25.01
CA LEU A 24 -25.73 41.70 -23.60
C LEU A 24 -27.02 40.90 -23.38
N LEU A 25 -28.07 41.20 -24.16
CA LEU A 25 -29.35 40.47 -24.10
C LEU A 25 -29.20 39.02 -24.59
N ILE A 26 -28.39 38.77 -25.62
CA ILE A 26 -28.05 37.41 -26.06
C ILE A 26 -27.24 36.69 -24.97
N GLY A 27 -26.29 37.34 -24.32
CA GLY A 27 -25.51 36.76 -23.22
C GLY A 27 -26.38 36.39 -22.01
N ILE A 28 -27.31 37.26 -21.60
CA ILE A 28 -28.27 36.99 -20.53
C ILE A 28 -29.26 35.88 -20.93
N GLY A 29 -29.68 35.84 -22.19
CA GLY A 29 -30.51 34.78 -22.74
C GLY A 29 -29.81 33.43 -22.74
N ILE A 30 -28.55 33.37 -23.18
CA ILE A 30 -27.71 32.16 -23.16
C ILE A 30 -27.45 31.72 -21.72
N TYR A 31 -27.15 32.64 -20.79
CA TYR A 31 -26.97 32.31 -19.38
C TYR A 31 -28.27 31.79 -18.74
N SER A 32 -29.42 32.40 -19.06
CA SER A 32 -30.72 31.92 -18.59
C SER A 32 -31.06 30.55 -19.17
N LEU A 33 -30.73 30.28 -20.44
CA LEU A 33 -30.87 28.95 -21.06
C LEU A 33 -29.92 27.93 -20.41
N PHE A 34 -28.66 28.28 -20.15
CA PHE A 34 -27.71 27.38 -19.49
C PHE A 34 -28.11 27.11 -18.03
N SER A 35 -28.58 28.12 -17.30
CA SER A 35 -29.08 27.98 -15.93
C SER A 35 -30.32 27.08 -15.86
N SER A 36 -31.24 27.21 -16.82
CA SER A 36 -32.43 26.34 -16.91
C SER A 36 -32.11 24.92 -17.41
N VAL A 37 -31.03 24.72 -18.18
CA VAL A 37 -30.49 23.39 -18.50
C VAL A 37 -29.83 22.75 -17.27
N VAL A 38 -29.12 23.51 -16.44
CA VAL A 38 -28.52 23.02 -15.18
C VAL A 38 -29.58 22.73 -14.11
N LEU A 39 -30.72 23.41 -14.14
CA LEU A 39 -31.84 23.19 -13.20
C LEU A 39 -32.93 22.23 -13.70
N SER A 40 -32.79 21.66 -14.92
CA SER A 40 -33.74 20.66 -15.46
C SER A 40 -33.09 19.31 -15.77
N VAL A 41 -31.87 19.05 -15.28
CA VAL A 41 -31.44 17.67 -15.02
C VAL A 41 -32.16 17.25 -13.75
N ASP A 42 -33.42 16.88 -13.93
CA ASP A 42 -34.14 16.04 -12.99
C ASP A 42 -33.30 14.78 -12.81
N ALA A 43 -32.64 14.68 -11.66
CA ALA A 43 -32.05 13.46 -11.15
C ALA A 43 -33.20 12.48 -10.85
N LYS A 44 -33.81 11.92 -11.89
CA LYS A 44 -34.35 10.57 -11.83
C LYS A 44 -33.19 9.60 -12.02
N GLU A 45 -32.32 9.57 -11.02
CA GLU A 45 -31.61 8.34 -10.73
C GLU A 45 -32.68 7.33 -10.37
N HIS A 46 -32.99 6.45 -11.31
CA HIS A 46 -33.44 5.12 -10.95
C HIS A 46 -32.32 4.51 -10.12
N HIS A 47 -32.37 4.73 -8.81
CA HIS A 47 -31.78 3.85 -7.83
C HIS A 47 -32.49 2.50 -7.98
N GLU A 48 -32.09 1.74 -9.00
CA GLU A 48 -31.96 0.32 -8.79
C GLU A 48 -30.91 0.21 -7.69
N THR A 49 -31.38 -0.04 -6.46
CA THR A 49 -30.54 -0.61 -5.42
C THR A 49 -29.67 -1.66 -6.10
N PRO A 50 -28.34 -1.54 -6.11
CA PRO A 50 -27.52 -2.64 -6.56
C PRO A 50 -28.01 -3.83 -5.75
N ALA A 51 -28.48 -4.88 -6.44
CA ALA A 51 -28.89 -6.11 -5.79
C ALA A 51 -27.85 -6.38 -4.71
N SER A 52 -28.27 -6.40 -3.46
CA SER A 52 -27.36 -6.61 -2.35
C SER A 52 -26.67 -7.92 -2.66
N PHE A 53 -25.41 -7.85 -3.08
CA PHE A 53 -24.58 -9.03 -3.05
C PHE A 53 -24.70 -9.51 -1.60
N PRO A 54 -25.10 -10.77 -1.36
CA PRO A 54 -25.09 -11.26 0.00
C PRO A 54 -23.72 -10.93 0.54
N ALA A 55 -23.67 -10.24 1.69
CA ALA A 55 -22.43 -10.07 2.40
C ALA A 55 -21.85 -11.48 2.48
N TYR A 56 -20.77 -11.72 1.73
CA TYR A 56 -19.99 -12.91 1.97
C TYR A 56 -19.58 -12.73 3.41
N GLU A 57 -20.13 -13.56 4.29
CA GLU A 57 -19.51 -13.78 5.58
C GLU A 57 -18.04 -14.01 5.25
N VAL A 58 -17.20 -13.05 5.63
CA VAL A 58 -15.77 -13.30 5.75
C VAL A 58 -15.71 -14.27 6.91
N VAL A 59 -15.95 -15.54 6.61
CA VAL A 59 -15.67 -16.61 7.52
C VAL A 59 -14.16 -16.49 7.70
N ASN A 60 -13.77 -15.89 8.82
CA ASN A 60 -12.46 -16.10 9.40
C ASN A 60 -12.41 -17.59 9.74
N MET A 61 -12.21 -18.41 8.72
CA MET A 61 -11.73 -19.75 8.90
C MET A 61 -10.35 -19.54 9.51
N ASN A 62 -10.25 -19.72 10.83
CA ASN A 62 -8.98 -20.09 11.42
C ASN A 62 -8.46 -21.25 10.58
N LYS A 63 -7.49 -20.95 9.72
CA LYS A 63 -7.04 -21.84 8.65
C LYS A 63 -6.12 -22.87 9.29
N ASN A 64 -6.68 -23.69 10.17
CA ASN A 64 -6.04 -24.88 10.73
C ASN A 64 -5.97 -25.99 9.67
N SER A 65 -5.73 -25.64 8.40
CA SER A 65 -5.54 -26.62 7.33
C SER A 65 -4.21 -27.33 7.60
N PRO A 66 -4.20 -28.66 7.68
CA PRO A 66 -3.01 -29.41 8.05
C PRO A 66 -1.87 -29.11 7.06
N ILE A 67 -0.65 -28.97 7.58
CA ILE A 67 0.57 -28.68 6.80
C ILE A 67 0.79 -29.73 5.70
N GLU A 68 0.25 -30.95 5.89
CA GLU A 68 0.20 -32.00 4.89
C GLU A 68 -1.25 -32.51 4.71
N TYR A 69 -1.68 -32.67 3.46
CA TYR A 69 -2.97 -33.26 3.12
C TYR A 69 -2.78 -34.28 1.99
N GLY A 70 -3.22 -35.53 2.19
CA GLY A 70 -3.09 -36.59 1.19
C GLY A 70 -1.65 -36.94 0.80
N GLY A 71 -0.68 -36.73 1.70
CA GLY A 71 0.75 -36.96 1.44
C GLY A 71 1.44 -35.83 0.67
N VAL A 72 0.74 -34.71 0.42
CA VAL A 72 1.30 -33.51 -0.21
C VAL A 72 1.45 -32.43 0.85
N LYS A 73 2.66 -31.91 0.98
CA LYS A 73 2.96 -30.78 1.87
C LYS A 73 2.51 -29.47 1.23
N ARG A 74 1.81 -28.64 2.00
CA ARG A 74 1.36 -27.31 1.60
C ARG A 74 2.58 -26.43 1.32
N LYS A 75 2.51 -25.67 0.23
CA LYS A 75 3.51 -24.68 -0.13
C LYS A 75 2.96 -23.28 0.12
N ILE A 76 3.67 -22.47 0.90
CA ILE A 76 3.21 -21.15 1.35
C ILE A 76 4.24 -20.10 0.97
N VAL A 77 3.76 -19.01 0.38
CA VAL A 77 4.52 -17.78 0.21
C VAL A 77 3.97 -16.70 1.14
N TYR A 78 4.87 -16.06 1.87
CA TYR A 78 4.61 -14.80 2.53
C TYR A 78 5.18 -13.67 1.65
N LEU A 79 4.28 -12.92 0.99
CA LEU A 79 4.68 -11.67 0.35
C LEU A 79 4.93 -10.63 1.44
N THR A 80 6.12 -10.04 1.43
CA THR A 80 6.47 -8.98 2.38
C THR A 80 6.84 -7.70 1.65
N PHE A 81 6.32 -6.57 2.14
CA PHE A 81 6.54 -5.25 1.56
C PHE A 81 7.13 -4.31 2.61
N ASP A 82 8.36 -3.87 2.36
CA ASP A 82 9.13 -2.99 3.24
C ASP A 82 8.99 -1.52 2.83
N ASP A 83 9.51 -0.63 3.67
CA ASP A 83 9.54 0.84 3.51
C ASP A 83 8.19 1.57 3.50
N GLY A 84 7.08 0.86 3.69
CA GLY A 84 5.74 1.46 3.76
C GLY A 84 5.50 2.28 5.04
N PRO A 85 4.34 2.93 5.21
CA PRO A 85 3.31 3.14 4.18
C PRO A 85 3.81 4.14 3.13
N SER A 86 3.79 3.74 1.87
CA SER A 86 4.08 4.56 0.71
C SER A 86 2.82 5.29 0.22
N PRO A 87 2.95 6.23 -0.73
CA PRO A 87 1.80 6.75 -1.46
C PRO A 87 0.99 5.66 -2.19
N TYR A 88 1.60 4.49 -2.46
CA TYR A 88 0.99 3.43 -3.27
C TYR A 88 0.28 2.34 -2.46
N GLN A 89 0.36 2.38 -1.13
CA GLN A 89 -0.15 1.30 -0.27
C GLN A 89 -1.61 0.93 -0.56
N GLY A 90 -2.44 1.93 -0.87
CA GLY A 90 -3.84 1.71 -1.25
C GLY A 90 -3.99 0.84 -2.50
N GLU A 91 -3.17 1.06 -3.54
CA GLU A 91 -3.22 0.26 -4.76
C GLU A 91 -2.63 -1.14 -4.57
N PHE A 92 -1.60 -1.30 -3.72
CA PHE A 92 -1.13 -2.63 -3.32
C PHE A 92 -2.27 -3.44 -2.68
N LEU A 93 -2.99 -2.85 -1.73
CA LEU A 93 -4.13 -3.48 -1.08
C LEU A 93 -5.24 -3.84 -2.08
N ASP A 94 -5.53 -2.96 -3.04
CA ASP A 94 -6.53 -3.23 -4.08
C ASP A 94 -6.15 -4.45 -4.93
N VAL A 95 -4.90 -4.55 -5.38
CA VAL A 95 -4.40 -5.70 -6.16
C VAL A 95 -4.46 -6.99 -5.32
N LEU A 96 -4.02 -6.93 -4.06
CA LEU A 96 -4.04 -8.09 -3.16
C LEU A 96 -5.47 -8.58 -2.91
N LYS A 97 -6.40 -7.65 -2.67
CA LYS A 97 -7.83 -7.95 -2.48
C LYS A 97 -8.46 -8.56 -3.73
N GLN A 98 -8.21 -8.00 -4.90
CA GLN A 98 -8.69 -8.53 -6.19
C GLN A 98 -8.21 -9.97 -6.44
N ASN A 99 -7.03 -10.32 -5.93
CA ASN A 99 -6.44 -11.64 -6.07
C ASN A 99 -6.68 -12.57 -4.88
N ASN A 100 -7.43 -12.13 -3.86
CA ASN A 100 -7.65 -12.82 -2.59
C ASN A 100 -6.33 -13.28 -1.93
N VAL A 101 -5.35 -12.38 -1.87
CA VAL A 101 -4.01 -12.62 -1.30
C VAL A 101 -3.87 -11.84 0.01
N LYS A 102 -3.31 -12.49 1.03
CA LYS A 102 -2.85 -11.81 2.26
C LYS A 102 -1.33 -11.66 2.22
N ALA A 103 -0.82 -10.64 2.90
CA ALA A 103 0.57 -10.22 2.84
C ALA A 103 1.00 -9.60 4.17
N THR A 104 2.29 -9.31 4.28
CA THR A 104 2.89 -8.67 5.45
C THR A 104 3.54 -7.36 5.06
N PHE A 105 3.23 -6.27 5.76
CA PHE A 105 3.75 -4.93 5.49
C PHE A 105 4.64 -4.48 6.64
N PHE A 106 5.92 -4.27 6.38
CA PHE A 106 6.86 -3.77 7.38
C PHE A 106 6.99 -2.26 7.24
N MET A 107 6.46 -1.54 8.23
CA MET A 107 6.25 -0.10 8.12
C MET A 107 7.31 0.69 8.88
N VAL A 108 7.78 1.77 8.27
CA VAL A 108 8.70 2.75 8.85
C VAL A 108 7.90 3.84 9.56
N GLY A 109 8.19 4.08 10.83
CA GLY A 109 7.42 5.05 11.64
C GLY A 109 7.37 6.47 11.07
N GLN A 110 8.46 6.96 10.46
CA GLN A 110 8.49 8.28 9.79
C GLN A 110 7.56 8.38 8.57
N ASN A 111 7.19 7.26 7.97
CA ASN A 111 6.29 7.22 6.81
C ASN A 111 4.80 7.24 7.20
N MET A 112 4.48 7.14 8.50
CA MET A 112 3.11 7.12 9.02
C MET A 112 2.59 8.55 9.22
N THR A 113 2.08 9.14 8.13
CA THR A 113 1.48 10.47 8.13
C THR A 113 -0.06 10.41 8.25
N PRO A 114 -0.73 11.49 8.68
CA PRO A 114 -2.19 11.54 8.73
C PRO A 114 -2.88 11.16 7.41
N GLU A 115 -2.29 11.55 6.28
CA GLU A 115 -2.81 11.23 4.93
C GLU A 115 -2.76 9.73 4.61
N ARG A 116 -1.89 8.97 5.27
CA ARG A 116 -1.69 7.53 5.05
C ARG A 116 -2.43 6.65 6.05
N GLU A 117 -2.98 7.22 7.12
CA GLU A 117 -3.65 6.46 8.19
C GLU A 117 -4.80 5.57 7.67
N ALA A 118 -5.54 6.05 6.66
CA ALA A 118 -6.63 5.29 6.07
C ALA A 118 -6.14 3.96 5.47
N ASN A 119 -5.04 3.98 4.72
CA ASN A 119 -4.46 2.78 4.13
C ASN A 119 -3.84 1.86 5.20
N MET A 120 -3.25 2.42 6.27
CA MET A 120 -2.75 1.63 7.39
C MET A 120 -3.86 0.86 8.11
N LYS A 121 -5.04 1.48 8.30
CA LYS A 121 -6.21 0.79 8.86
C LYS A 121 -6.66 -0.34 7.95
N ARG A 122 -6.72 -0.08 6.64
CA ARG A 122 -7.04 -1.11 5.63
C ARG A 122 -6.07 -2.30 5.67
N VAL A 123 -4.78 -2.10 5.91
CA VAL A 123 -3.82 -3.22 6.07
C VAL A 123 -4.34 -4.23 7.10
N VAL A 124 -4.75 -3.77 8.28
CA VAL A 124 -5.25 -4.65 9.34
C VAL A 124 -6.67 -5.15 9.05
N GLU A 125 -7.58 -4.26 8.64
CA GLU A 125 -8.99 -4.60 8.36
C GLU A 125 -9.15 -5.61 7.22
N GLU A 126 -8.27 -5.58 6.22
CA GLU A 126 -8.26 -6.50 5.09
C GLU A 126 -7.48 -7.80 5.39
N GLY A 127 -6.99 -7.98 6.62
CA GLY A 127 -6.38 -9.23 7.10
C GLY A 127 -4.91 -9.42 6.73
N HIS A 128 -4.19 -8.33 6.45
CA HIS A 128 -2.73 -8.34 6.31
C HIS A 128 -2.07 -8.12 7.67
N TYR A 129 -0.78 -8.45 7.78
CA TYR A 129 -0.02 -8.17 9.00
C TYR A 129 0.71 -6.83 8.87
N ALA A 130 0.58 -5.96 9.87
CA ALA A 130 1.31 -4.69 9.96
C ALA A 130 2.53 -4.84 10.89
N GLY A 131 3.70 -5.10 10.32
CA GLY A 131 4.96 -5.30 11.04
C GLY A 131 5.82 -4.04 11.18
N LEU A 132 6.92 -4.18 11.90
CA LEU A 132 7.81 -3.09 12.29
C LEU A 132 9.05 -3.02 11.39
N HIS A 133 9.38 -1.83 10.88
CA HIS A 133 10.59 -1.58 10.10
C HIS A 133 11.41 -0.40 10.65
N SER A 134 11.60 -0.36 11.97
CA SER A 134 12.16 0.80 12.70
C SER A 134 11.33 2.08 12.56
N PHE A 135 11.85 3.19 13.10
CA PHE A 135 11.20 4.50 13.01
C PHE A 135 11.84 5.35 11.91
N THR A 136 13.16 5.35 11.82
CA THR A 136 13.94 6.25 10.96
C THR A 136 14.52 5.59 9.71
N HIS A 137 14.66 4.26 9.73
CA HIS A 137 15.43 3.51 8.74
C HIS A 137 16.89 4.01 8.61
N ASP A 138 17.44 4.71 9.61
CA ASP A 138 18.83 5.22 9.55
C ASP A 138 19.82 4.16 10.04
N TYR A 139 20.67 3.67 9.13
CA TYR A 139 21.65 2.63 9.43
C TYR A 139 22.57 2.98 10.62
N LYS A 140 23.04 4.24 10.71
CA LYS A 140 23.97 4.64 11.76
C LYS A 140 23.28 4.61 13.12
N ARG A 141 22.07 5.15 13.21
CA ARG A 141 21.27 5.16 14.43
C ARG A 141 20.91 3.75 14.89
N LEU A 142 20.56 2.87 13.96
CA LEU A 142 20.13 1.51 14.26
C LEU A 142 21.28 0.59 14.70
N TYR A 143 22.46 0.72 14.08
CA TYR A 143 23.51 -0.31 14.21
C TYR A 143 24.88 0.21 14.66
N LYS A 144 25.11 1.53 14.65
CA LYS A 144 26.41 2.12 15.03
C LYS A 144 26.33 2.97 16.29
N SER A 145 25.21 3.61 16.52
CA SER A 145 24.96 4.46 17.69
C SER A 145 24.11 3.71 18.71
N GLY A 146 24.46 3.74 19.99
CA GLY A 146 23.60 3.23 21.08
C GLY A 146 23.34 1.72 21.12
N GLY A 147 23.86 0.94 20.17
CA GLY A 147 23.70 -0.52 20.12
C GLY A 147 22.24 -0.95 19.98
N SER A 148 21.91 -2.09 20.58
CA SER A 148 20.56 -2.68 20.55
C SER A 148 19.47 -1.77 21.12
N ALA A 149 19.82 -0.88 22.06
CA ALA A 149 18.87 0.01 22.71
C ALA A 149 18.17 0.95 21.71
N ASN A 150 18.91 1.54 20.76
CA ASN A 150 18.32 2.43 19.75
C ASN A 150 17.39 1.68 18.81
N PHE A 151 17.80 0.49 18.36
CA PHE A 151 16.98 -0.36 17.50
C PHE A 151 15.68 -0.77 18.17
N ILE A 152 15.74 -1.15 19.46
CA ILE A 152 14.56 -1.52 20.25
C ILE A 152 13.66 -0.30 20.49
N GLU A 153 14.24 0.87 20.81
CA GLU A 153 13.50 2.11 20.99
C GLU A 153 12.72 2.49 19.73
N GLU A 154 13.37 2.43 18.56
CA GLU A 154 12.73 2.75 17.30
C GLU A 154 11.57 1.80 16.95
N ASN A 155 11.75 0.50 17.14
CA ASN A 155 10.69 -0.46 16.88
C ASN A 155 9.53 -0.32 17.88
N LYS A 156 9.79 -0.03 19.17
CA LYS A 156 8.74 0.28 20.15
C LYS A 156 7.96 1.55 19.77
N LYS A 157 8.65 2.57 19.29
CA LYS A 157 8.02 3.82 18.84
C LYS A 157 7.11 3.59 17.64
N THR A 158 7.56 2.79 16.67
CA THR A 158 6.76 2.40 15.51
C THR A 158 5.56 1.53 15.91
N ALA A 159 5.74 0.55 16.81
CA ALA A 159 4.65 -0.27 17.32
C ALA A 159 3.56 0.57 18.01
N ALA A 160 3.96 1.53 18.85
CA ALA A 160 3.02 2.45 19.50
C ALA A 160 2.21 3.28 18.49
N LEU A 161 2.82 3.67 17.37
CA LEU A 161 2.14 4.44 16.32
C LEU A 161 1.17 3.55 15.52
N ILE A 162 1.57 2.33 15.16
CA ILE A 162 0.68 1.34 14.53
C ILE A 162 -0.52 1.06 15.44
N LYS A 163 -0.29 0.83 16.73
CA LYS A 163 -1.35 0.61 17.71
C LYS A 163 -2.31 1.78 17.83
N LYS A 164 -1.78 3.00 17.86
CA LYS A 164 -2.61 4.21 17.89
C LYS A 164 -3.50 4.34 16.65
N ILE A 165 -2.98 4.04 15.46
CA ILE A 165 -3.68 4.26 14.18
C ILE A 165 -4.66 3.11 13.87
N THR A 166 -4.23 1.87 14.09
CA THR A 166 -4.91 0.66 13.60
C THR A 166 -5.54 -0.17 14.71
N GLY A 167 -5.15 0.04 15.97
CA GLY A 167 -5.51 -0.81 17.10
C GLY A 167 -4.70 -2.11 17.23
N SER A 168 -3.89 -2.46 16.22
CA SER A 168 -3.02 -3.66 16.26
C SER A 168 -1.74 -3.42 17.07
N ASP A 169 -1.24 -4.45 17.76
CA ASP A 169 -0.04 -4.37 18.61
C ASP A 169 1.03 -5.36 18.12
N PRO A 170 1.77 -5.03 17.05
CA PRO A 170 2.63 -5.98 16.37
C PRO A 170 3.99 -6.18 17.07
N HIS A 171 4.47 -7.43 17.03
CA HIS A 171 5.74 -7.83 17.63
C HIS A 171 6.80 -8.30 16.61
N LEU A 172 6.46 -8.45 15.33
CA LEU A 172 7.42 -8.88 14.31
C LEU A 172 8.16 -7.69 13.69
N ILE A 173 9.50 -7.76 13.75
CA ILE A 173 10.42 -6.81 13.15
C ILE A 173 10.99 -7.39 11.85
N ARG A 174 11.07 -6.54 10.82
CA ARG A 174 12.00 -6.70 9.72
C ARG A 174 13.12 -5.70 9.93
N ALA A 175 14.35 -6.18 10.08
CA ALA A 175 15.48 -5.29 10.30
C ALA A 175 15.81 -4.54 9.00
N PRO A 176 15.89 -3.18 9.00
CA PRO A 176 16.44 -2.43 7.87
C PRO A 176 17.79 -3.01 7.44
N TYR A 177 17.96 -3.25 6.14
CA TYR A 177 19.17 -3.84 5.55
C TYR A 177 19.46 -5.31 5.94
N GLY A 178 18.49 -6.00 6.54
CA GLY A 178 18.62 -7.38 7.04
C GLY A 178 19.19 -7.46 8.46
N SER A 179 19.25 -8.65 9.03
CA SER A 179 19.84 -8.86 10.37
C SER A 179 21.35 -9.12 10.35
N ALA A 180 21.89 -9.61 9.24
CA ALA A 180 23.30 -9.99 9.11
C ALA A 180 24.06 -9.06 8.17
N PRO A 181 25.31 -8.69 8.50
CA PRO A 181 26.07 -9.06 9.71
C PRO A 181 25.83 -8.15 10.94
N GLN A 182 25.01 -7.09 10.82
CA GLN A 182 24.91 -6.01 11.81
C GLN A 182 24.36 -6.39 13.20
N ILE A 183 23.51 -7.42 13.32
CA ILE A 183 22.89 -7.82 14.58
C ILE A 183 23.61 -9.04 15.16
N GLY A 184 24.58 -8.80 16.05
CA GLY A 184 25.32 -9.86 16.75
C GLY A 184 24.53 -10.56 17.86
N GLU A 185 25.12 -11.59 18.47
CA GLU A 185 24.47 -12.47 19.47
C GLU A 185 23.83 -11.72 20.65
N ALA A 186 24.56 -10.81 21.30
CA ALA A 186 24.02 -10.03 22.41
C ALA A 186 22.84 -9.14 21.97
N PHE A 187 22.95 -8.54 20.78
CA PHE A 187 21.89 -7.71 20.19
C PHE A 187 20.62 -8.55 19.97
N ARG A 188 20.75 -9.76 19.39
CA ARG A 188 19.60 -10.68 19.24
C ARG A 188 18.97 -11.05 20.57
N GLY A 189 19.79 -11.30 21.59
CA GLY A 189 19.31 -11.52 22.96
C GLY A 189 18.46 -10.36 23.47
N ASP A 190 18.89 -9.12 23.25
CA ASP A 190 18.14 -7.93 23.65
C ASP A 190 16.81 -7.78 22.90
N ILE A 191 16.78 -8.09 21.60
CA ILE A 191 15.54 -8.09 20.79
C ILE A 191 14.54 -9.09 21.37
N ALA A 192 14.97 -10.33 21.64
CA ALA A 192 14.14 -11.37 22.22
C ALA A 192 13.64 -10.99 23.63
N ASN A 193 14.52 -10.45 24.47
CA ASN A 193 14.18 -9.99 25.83
C ASN A 193 13.19 -8.82 25.81
N ALA A 194 13.19 -8.01 24.75
CA ALA A 194 12.22 -6.94 24.55
C ALA A 194 10.84 -7.44 24.07
N GLY A 195 10.68 -8.75 23.83
CA GLY A 195 9.42 -9.36 23.40
C GLY A 195 9.18 -9.33 21.89
N PHE A 196 10.20 -8.97 21.10
CA PHE A 196 10.08 -8.91 19.65
C PHE A 196 10.51 -10.21 18.98
N LYS A 197 9.94 -10.43 17.79
CA LYS A 197 10.36 -11.43 16.81
C LYS A 197 11.05 -10.75 15.63
N LEU A 198 11.83 -11.50 14.86
CA LEU A 198 12.53 -10.97 13.69
C LEU A 198 12.42 -11.92 12.51
N TRP A 199 11.96 -11.38 11.38
CA TRP A 199 12.03 -12.02 10.08
C TRP A 199 12.99 -11.29 9.14
N ASP A 200 13.92 -12.04 8.56
CA ASP A 200 14.58 -11.68 7.31
C ASP A 200 13.71 -12.18 6.13
N TRP A 201 14.33 -12.73 5.09
CA TRP A 201 13.67 -13.25 3.89
C TRP A 201 14.43 -14.45 3.33
N THR A 202 13.77 -15.26 2.51
CA THR A 202 14.40 -16.36 1.78
C THR A 202 14.75 -15.97 0.35
N ILE A 203 14.01 -15.02 -0.23
CA ILE A 203 14.19 -14.52 -1.60
C ILE A 203 14.24 -13.00 -1.55
N ASP A 204 15.33 -12.42 -2.06
CA ASP A 204 15.41 -10.99 -2.35
C ASP A 204 14.98 -10.76 -3.81
N SER A 205 13.96 -9.94 -4.03
CA SER A 205 13.53 -9.57 -5.37
C SER A 205 14.51 -8.63 -6.08
N GLU A 206 15.36 -7.93 -5.31
CA GLU A 206 16.18 -6.78 -5.74
C GLU A 206 15.37 -5.69 -6.47
N ASP A 207 14.08 -5.54 -6.14
CA ASP A 207 13.20 -4.52 -6.74
C ASP A 207 13.67 -3.08 -6.49
N TRP A 208 14.38 -2.84 -5.39
CA TRP A 208 15.05 -1.58 -5.08
C TRP A 208 16.19 -1.23 -6.05
N LYS A 209 16.77 -2.23 -6.72
CA LYS A 209 17.90 -2.08 -7.63
C LYS A 209 17.47 -2.02 -9.10
N TYR A 210 16.38 -2.70 -9.44
CA TYR A 210 15.91 -2.89 -10.82
C TYR A 210 14.64 -2.10 -11.14
N LEU A 211 14.62 -0.81 -10.81
CA LEU A 211 13.45 0.06 -10.93
C LEU A 211 12.81 0.04 -12.33
N ASP A 212 13.62 0.00 -13.39
CA ASP A 212 13.16 0.01 -14.79
C ASP A 212 13.27 -1.37 -15.48
N GLN A 213 13.49 -2.44 -14.72
CA GLN A 213 13.70 -3.79 -15.23
C GLN A 213 12.78 -4.82 -14.55
N PRO A 214 11.44 -4.69 -14.70
CA PRO A 214 10.47 -5.57 -14.03
C PRO A 214 10.70 -7.06 -14.32
N ALA A 215 11.11 -7.40 -15.55
CA ALA A 215 11.43 -8.79 -15.91
C ALA A 215 12.60 -9.36 -15.09
N ARG A 216 13.55 -8.53 -14.66
CA ARG A 216 14.67 -8.96 -13.81
C ARG A 216 14.21 -9.25 -12.39
N ILE A 217 13.29 -8.43 -11.86
CA ILE A 217 12.65 -8.68 -10.56
C ILE A 217 11.89 -10.01 -10.59
N MET A 218 11.09 -10.25 -11.65
CA MET A 218 10.41 -11.53 -11.86
C MET A 218 11.39 -12.72 -11.87
N ASN A 219 12.52 -12.59 -12.58
CA ASN A 219 13.54 -13.64 -12.69
C ASN A 219 14.33 -13.88 -11.39
N ASN A 220 14.39 -12.89 -10.50
CA ASN A 220 14.96 -13.08 -9.16
C ASN A 220 14.02 -13.85 -8.25
N VAL A 221 12.70 -13.81 -8.51
CA VAL A 221 11.70 -14.44 -7.64
C VAL A 221 11.29 -15.82 -8.13
N ILE A 222 10.71 -15.92 -9.33
CA ILE A 222 9.99 -17.11 -9.78
C ILE A 222 10.87 -18.37 -9.87
N PRO A 223 12.10 -18.31 -10.44
CA PRO A 223 13.00 -19.47 -10.47
C PRO A 223 13.48 -19.89 -9.08
N ASN A 224 13.53 -18.97 -8.12
CA ASN A 224 14.00 -19.22 -6.75
C ASN A 224 12.90 -19.73 -5.81
N LEU A 225 11.66 -19.92 -6.28
CA LEU A 225 10.61 -20.60 -5.51
C LEU A 225 10.83 -22.12 -5.52
N HIS A 226 11.50 -22.63 -4.50
CA HIS A 226 11.86 -24.05 -4.39
C HIS A 226 11.59 -24.67 -3.02
N ARG A 227 11.41 -23.85 -1.96
CA ARG A 227 11.09 -24.35 -0.61
C ARG A 227 9.59 -24.49 -0.42
N ASP A 228 9.18 -25.28 0.57
CA ASP A 228 7.77 -25.35 0.96
C ASP A 228 7.28 -24.03 1.56
N VAL A 229 8.17 -23.28 2.22
CA VAL A 229 7.86 -21.96 2.78
C VAL A 229 8.88 -20.95 2.27
N GLU A 230 8.39 -19.90 1.63
CA GLU A 230 9.19 -18.78 1.13
C GLU A 230 8.68 -17.46 1.72
N VAL A 231 9.59 -16.57 2.10
CA VAL A 231 9.29 -15.21 2.53
C VAL A 231 10.02 -14.28 1.56
N ILE A 232 9.26 -13.55 0.76
CA ILE A 232 9.82 -12.77 -0.36
C ILE A 232 9.91 -11.30 0.05
N LEU A 233 11.11 -10.74 -0.06
CA LEU A 233 11.35 -9.32 0.15
C LEU A 233 10.99 -8.52 -1.09
N PHE A 234 10.02 -7.63 -0.93
CA PHE A 234 9.73 -6.53 -1.82
C PHE A 234 9.67 -5.23 -1.02
N HIS A 235 9.61 -4.11 -1.72
CA HIS A 235 9.37 -2.79 -1.16
C HIS A 235 8.11 -2.19 -1.81
N GLU A 236 7.42 -1.30 -1.10
CA GLU A 236 6.26 -0.59 -1.67
C GLU A 236 6.68 0.45 -2.73
N LYS A 237 7.12 -0.03 -3.90
CA LYS A 237 7.58 0.79 -5.04
C LYS A 237 6.64 0.62 -6.23
N LYS A 238 6.59 1.62 -7.10
CA LYS A 238 5.76 1.58 -8.31
C LYS A 238 6.08 0.39 -9.22
N THR A 239 7.36 0.06 -9.40
CA THR A 239 7.78 -1.10 -10.22
C THR A 239 7.27 -2.42 -9.63
N THR A 240 7.29 -2.54 -8.31
CA THR A 240 6.78 -3.71 -7.58
C THR A 240 5.27 -3.82 -7.73
N LEU A 241 4.55 -2.70 -7.60
CA LEU A 241 3.11 -2.64 -7.82
C LEU A 241 2.75 -3.09 -9.25
N ASP A 242 3.52 -2.66 -10.25
CA ASP A 242 3.27 -2.96 -11.67
C ASP A 242 3.39 -4.45 -12.00
N ILE A 243 4.31 -5.16 -11.32
CA ILE A 243 4.49 -6.60 -11.52
C ILE A 243 3.65 -7.46 -10.58
N LEU A 244 3.07 -6.89 -9.52
CA LEU A 244 2.42 -7.63 -8.45
C LEU A 244 1.32 -8.60 -8.95
N PRO A 245 0.43 -8.22 -9.90
CA PRO A 245 -0.55 -9.17 -10.44
C PRO A 245 0.10 -10.40 -11.10
N GLN A 246 1.18 -10.19 -11.86
CA GLN A 246 1.90 -11.26 -12.56
C GLN A 246 2.69 -12.14 -11.57
N ILE A 247 3.35 -11.53 -10.58
CA ILE A 247 4.02 -12.24 -9.48
C ILE A 247 3.03 -13.19 -8.78
N ILE A 248 1.84 -12.70 -8.42
CA ILE A 248 0.82 -13.51 -7.74
C ILE A 248 0.36 -14.66 -8.63
N HIS A 249 0.11 -14.40 -9.92
CA HIS A 249 -0.27 -15.43 -10.88
C HIS A 249 0.78 -16.54 -10.96
N ASP A 250 2.06 -16.20 -11.11
CA ASP A 250 3.13 -17.17 -11.37
C ASP A 250 3.51 -17.97 -10.11
N ILE A 251 3.46 -17.34 -8.92
CA ILE A 251 3.60 -18.04 -7.64
C ILE A 251 2.47 -19.07 -7.48
N ARG A 252 1.22 -18.69 -7.78
CA ARG A 252 0.07 -19.60 -7.71
C ARG A 252 0.18 -20.74 -8.71
N ALA A 253 0.65 -20.46 -9.93
CA ALA A 253 0.88 -21.48 -10.95
C ALA A 253 1.93 -22.53 -10.52
N LYS A 254 2.83 -22.17 -9.61
CA LYS A 254 3.78 -23.11 -8.96
C LYS A 254 3.20 -23.89 -7.78
N GLY A 255 1.90 -23.73 -7.49
CA GLY A 255 1.19 -24.46 -6.45
C GLY A 255 1.35 -23.88 -5.04
N TYR A 256 1.78 -22.63 -4.93
CA TYR A 256 1.86 -21.94 -3.63
C TYR A 256 0.54 -21.27 -3.27
N GLU A 257 0.23 -21.33 -1.99
CA GLU A 257 -0.76 -20.49 -1.33
C GLU A 257 -0.10 -19.23 -0.77
N PHE A 258 -0.91 -18.21 -0.47
CA PHE A 258 -0.43 -16.96 0.12
C PHE A 258 -1.00 -16.77 1.52
N GLU A 259 -0.14 -16.39 2.46
CA GLU A 259 -0.54 -16.07 3.82
C GLU A 259 0.16 -14.79 4.30
N ALA A 260 -0.51 -14.07 5.20
CA ALA A 260 0.14 -13.05 6.01
C ALA A 260 0.79 -13.72 7.23
N TYR A 261 1.79 -13.07 7.81
CA TYR A 261 2.33 -13.53 9.09
C TYR A 261 1.26 -13.55 10.19
N ASN A 262 1.31 -14.57 11.05
CA ASN A 262 0.45 -14.74 12.22
C ASN A 262 1.32 -15.00 13.45
N GLU A 263 1.21 -14.15 14.47
CA GLU A 263 2.03 -14.25 15.70
C GLU A 263 1.87 -15.58 16.43
N LYS A 264 0.70 -16.22 16.33
CA LYS A 264 0.43 -17.52 16.97
C LYS A 264 1.12 -18.69 16.26
N GLU A 265 1.56 -18.48 15.04
CA GLU A 265 2.15 -19.49 14.15
C GLU A 265 3.58 -19.08 13.76
N HIS A 266 4.23 -18.24 14.59
CA HIS A 266 5.59 -17.78 14.36
C HIS A 266 6.55 -18.95 14.17
N PHE A 267 7.38 -18.87 13.13
CA PHE A 267 8.55 -19.71 12.94
C PHE A 267 9.79 -18.84 12.78
N PRO A 268 10.96 -19.26 13.30
CA PRO A 268 12.20 -18.50 13.14
C PRO A 268 12.63 -18.44 11.68
N LEU A 269 12.80 -17.22 11.16
CA LEU A 269 13.41 -16.97 9.86
C LEU A 269 14.34 -15.77 9.96
N ASN A 270 15.58 -16.00 10.32
CA ASN A 270 16.60 -14.96 10.32
C ASN A 270 17.94 -15.53 9.85
N PHE A 271 18.79 -14.68 9.31
CA PHE A 271 20.10 -15.05 8.75
C PHE A 271 21.07 -15.61 9.79
N HIS A 272 20.78 -15.46 11.09
CA HIS A 272 21.59 -16.02 12.18
C HIS A 272 21.08 -17.38 12.69
N HIS A 273 19.97 -17.89 12.16
CA HIS A 273 19.32 -19.13 12.60
C HIS A 273 19.01 -19.15 14.12
N ASP A 274 18.67 -17.98 14.67
CA ASP A 274 18.37 -17.81 16.09
C ASP A 274 16.89 -18.08 16.38
N ASN A 275 16.60 -19.18 17.07
CA ASN A 275 15.23 -19.61 17.36
C ASN A 275 14.52 -18.78 18.44
N ARG A 276 15.23 -17.85 19.10
CA ARG A 276 14.60 -16.91 20.05
C ARG A 276 13.79 -15.84 19.32
N LEU A 277 14.21 -15.52 18.09
CA LEU A 277 13.65 -14.49 17.23
C LEU A 277 12.55 -15.00 16.30
#